data_AF-A0A7C1KCB0-F1
#
_entry.id   AF-A0A7C1KCB0-F1
#
_cell.length_a   1.000
_cell.length_b   1.000
_cell.length_c   1.000
_cell.angle_alpha   90.00
_cell.angle_beta   90.00
_cell.angle_gamma   90.00
#
_symmetry.space_group_name_H-M   'P 1'
#
loop_
_entity.id
_entity.type
_entity.pdbx_description
1 polymer ?
#
loop_
_entity_poly.entity_id
_entity_poly.type
_entity_poly.pdbx_seq_one_letter_code
_entity_poly.pdbx_strand_id
1 'polypeptide(L)'
;MQPVAAGAMPMARAGTSWRAPIPGLVAGTSAVACADRGRNGMKLALFDDFIPGLVHGDRVIDLRGVIGAIAEAPPAERLPRLIAEFDRLRPRLEEAGRGSGLPLAEVRLRPPLPRPSKIFCCIGNYKEGVEAPMQPLDMFLKSSDAVIGPDDTVELPPVPATIFHHEAELAVVIGRRAKRVAPDQAMAHVFGYTCFIDVSARGIGQRSFIGKSFDTFAPLGPWIVTADEVGDPQRLRVRLWVDGQLRHDYHTSDMEHPVAEVLAWASQVAALFPGDVLACGTNHQGIGPVQDGELVEVEIERIGRMRVRVQDPLQRRWPKGVDEEMARRVREARLARNP
;
A
#
# COMPACT_ATOMS: atom_id res chain seq x y z
N MET A 1 5.70 -62.18 -20.39
CA MET A 1 5.06 -60.96 -19.83
C MET A 1 5.04 -61.11 -18.32
N GLN A 2 5.99 -60.47 -17.63
CA GLN A 2 6.05 -60.42 -16.16
C GLN A 2 5.45 -59.10 -15.66
N PRO A 3 4.80 -59.08 -14.48
CA PRO A 3 4.25 -57.85 -13.90
C PRO A 3 5.34 -57.06 -13.15
N VAL A 4 5.30 -55.73 -13.26
CA VAL A 4 6.18 -54.83 -12.50
C VAL A 4 5.41 -54.29 -11.29
N ALA A 5 6.02 -54.45 -10.12
CA ALA A 5 5.48 -54.06 -8.82
C ALA A 5 5.44 -52.54 -8.61
N ALA A 6 4.43 -52.08 -7.86
CA ALA A 6 4.27 -50.71 -7.42
C ALA A 6 5.33 -50.34 -6.35
N GLY A 7 6.13 -49.31 -6.63
CA GLY A 7 7.00 -48.65 -5.66
C GLY A 7 6.37 -47.34 -5.20
N ALA A 8 6.03 -47.24 -3.91
CA ALA A 8 5.58 -46.01 -3.29
C ALA A 8 6.77 -45.08 -3.03
N MET A 9 6.72 -43.84 -3.54
CA MET A 9 7.64 -42.77 -3.15
C MET A 9 7.03 -41.94 -2.01
N PRO A 10 7.77 -41.61 -0.95
CA PRO A 10 7.31 -40.69 0.08
C PRO A 10 7.46 -39.24 -0.42
N MET A 11 6.36 -38.49 -0.55
CA MET A 11 6.45 -37.04 -0.71
C MET A 11 6.64 -36.39 0.66
N ALA A 12 7.84 -35.86 0.85
CA ALA A 12 8.23 -35.04 1.99
C ALA A 12 7.35 -33.79 2.12
N ARG A 13 7.01 -33.44 3.37
CA ARG A 13 6.37 -32.16 3.71
C ARG A 13 7.33 -31.02 3.37
N ALA A 14 6.96 -30.20 2.39
CA ALA A 14 7.65 -28.93 2.12
C ALA A 14 7.32 -27.94 3.25
N GLY A 15 8.28 -27.71 4.14
CA GLY A 15 8.27 -26.56 5.05
C GLY A 15 8.51 -25.29 4.23
N THR A 16 7.64 -24.30 4.40
CA THR A 16 7.80 -22.95 3.86
C THR A 16 8.99 -22.28 4.54
N SER A 17 10.12 -22.22 3.85
CA SER A 17 11.31 -21.50 4.31
C SER A 17 11.09 -19.99 4.16
N TRP A 18 10.90 -19.30 5.28
CA TRP A 18 11.04 -17.85 5.37
C TRP A 18 12.49 -17.50 5.05
N ARG A 19 12.73 -16.75 3.96
CA ARG A 19 14.08 -16.25 3.66
C ARG A 19 14.43 -15.19 4.71
N ALA A 20 15.46 -15.48 5.51
CA ALA A 20 16.06 -14.54 6.43
C ALA A 20 16.68 -13.35 5.66
N PRO A 21 16.72 -12.14 6.25
CA PRO A 21 17.34 -10.98 5.62
C PRO A 21 18.85 -11.16 5.45
N ILE A 22 19.38 -10.69 4.32
CA ILE A 22 20.80 -10.62 4.02
C ILE A 22 21.45 -9.55 4.92
N PRO A 23 22.52 -9.84 5.69
CA PRO A 23 23.14 -8.85 6.54
C PRO A 23 24.19 -8.02 5.79
N GLY A 24 24.11 -6.70 5.92
CA GLY A 24 25.25 -5.80 5.69
C GLY A 24 24.97 -4.52 4.90
N LEU A 25 24.52 -3.47 5.58
CA LEU A 25 25.11 -2.12 5.46
C LEU A 25 24.61 -1.25 6.62
N VAL A 26 25.53 -0.72 7.40
CA VAL A 26 25.24 0.23 8.48
C VAL A 26 24.84 1.56 7.83
N ALA A 27 23.56 1.92 7.90
CA ALA A 27 23.05 3.21 7.47
C ALA A 27 22.81 4.09 8.69
N GLY A 28 23.41 5.29 8.70
CA GLY A 28 23.18 6.31 9.70
C GLY A 28 21.70 6.64 9.84
N THR A 29 21.20 6.59 11.07
CA THR A 29 19.82 6.89 11.44
C THR A 29 19.61 8.39 11.49
N SER A 30 19.12 8.99 10.40
CA SER A 30 18.38 10.25 10.50
C SER A 30 16.91 9.91 10.79
N ALA A 31 16.53 9.96 12.06
CA ALA A 31 15.14 9.81 12.47
C ALA A 31 14.29 10.90 11.80
N VAL A 32 13.31 10.51 11.00
CA VAL A 32 12.30 11.43 10.49
C VAL A 32 11.31 11.65 11.61
N ALA A 33 11.48 12.73 12.37
CA ALA A 33 10.48 13.20 13.30
C ALA A 33 9.26 13.69 12.51
N CYS A 34 8.23 12.87 12.43
CA CYS A 34 6.94 13.25 11.85
C CYS A 34 6.23 14.16 12.85
N ALA A 35 6.21 15.47 12.60
CA ALA A 35 5.50 16.43 13.44
C ALA A 35 3.98 16.31 13.22
N ASP A 36 3.36 15.34 13.88
CA ASP A 36 1.91 15.16 13.92
C ASP A 36 1.30 16.21 14.87
N ARG A 37 0.74 17.28 14.30
CA ARG A 37 0.06 18.32 15.08
C ARG A 37 -1.37 17.87 15.42
N GLY A 38 -1.51 17.18 16.55
CA GLY A 38 -2.59 17.51 17.50
C GLY A 38 -3.93 16.77 17.43
N ARG A 39 -4.02 15.56 16.88
CA ARG A 39 -5.11 14.63 17.24
C ARG A 39 -4.55 13.25 17.55
N ASN A 40 -4.96 12.71 18.70
CA ASN A 40 -4.63 11.37 19.20
C ASN A 40 -5.29 10.28 18.35
N GLY A 41 -4.99 10.24 17.05
CA GLY A 41 -5.63 9.31 16.15
C GLY A 41 -5.16 7.88 16.33
N MET A 42 -6.07 6.91 16.20
CA MET A 42 -5.74 5.49 16.26
C MET A 42 -4.99 5.04 14.99
N LYS A 43 -3.69 4.78 15.15
CA LYS A 43 -2.78 4.35 14.08
C LYS A 43 -2.24 2.96 14.38
N LEU A 44 -2.61 1.96 13.58
CA LEU A 44 -2.14 0.58 13.75
C LEU A 44 -0.93 0.30 12.84
N ALA A 45 0.14 -0.21 13.42
CA ALA A 45 1.38 -0.53 12.73
C ALA A 45 1.84 -1.96 13.03
N LEU A 46 2.79 -2.44 12.23
CA LEU A 46 3.69 -3.54 12.59
C LEU A 46 5.10 -2.95 12.72
N PHE A 47 5.89 -3.40 13.70
CA PHE A 47 7.27 -2.93 13.88
C PHE A 47 8.23 -4.07 14.26
N ASP A 48 9.53 -3.88 14.04
CA ASP A 48 10.62 -4.85 14.29
C ASP A 48 10.32 -6.24 13.71
N ASP A 49 10.12 -7.26 14.54
CA ASP A 49 9.71 -8.61 14.11
C ASP A 49 8.19 -8.72 13.93
N PHE A 50 7.65 -7.76 13.17
CA PHE A 50 6.23 -7.60 12.87
C PHE A 50 5.34 -7.56 14.13
N ILE A 51 5.83 -6.98 15.21
CA ILE A 51 5.10 -6.79 16.47
C ILE A 51 3.93 -5.83 16.20
N PRO A 52 2.69 -6.19 16.58
CA PRO A 52 1.54 -5.31 16.42
C PRO A 52 1.67 -4.11 17.37
N GLY A 53 1.52 -2.91 16.82
CA GLY A 53 1.73 -1.66 17.55
C GLY A 53 0.59 -0.67 17.36
N LEU A 54 0.33 0.12 18.40
CA LEU A 54 -0.47 1.34 18.33
C LEU A 54 0.47 2.54 18.34
N VAL A 55 0.48 3.32 17.27
CA VAL A 55 1.31 4.52 17.15
C VAL A 55 0.56 5.73 17.70
N HIS A 56 1.24 6.51 18.52
CA HIS A 56 0.70 7.70 19.15
C HIS A 56 1.78 8.77 19.29
N GLY A 57 1.67 9.89 18.58
CA GLY A 57 2.74 10.88 18.53
C GLY A 57 4.04 10.25 18.03
N ASP A 58 5.09 10.35 18.85
CA ASP A 58 6.45 9.85 18.58
C ASP A 58 6.76 8.50 19.23
N ARG A 59 5.74 7.76 19.67
CA ARG A 59 5.89 6.43 20.29
C ARG A 59 5.03 5.35 19.64
N VAL A 60 5.44 4.11 19.82
CA VAL A 60 4.65 2.91 19.50
C VAL A 60 4.44 2.06 20.75
N ILE A 61 3.18 1.69 21.02
CA ILE A 61 2.80 0.82 22.13
C ILE A 61 2.69 -0.62 21.60
N ASP A 62 3.39 -1.57 22.23
CA ASP A 62 3.30 -3.00 21.93
C ASP A 62 1.91 -3.55 22.32
N LEU A 63 1.19 -4.12 21.34
CA LEU A 63 -0.16 -4.63 21.53
C LEU A 63 -0.24 -6.12 21.83
N ARG A 64 0.88 -6.86 21.94
CA ARG A 64 0.85 -8.33 22.15
C ARG A 64 0.05 -8.72 23.40
N GLY A 65 0.28 -8.03 24.52
CA GLY A 65 -0.49 -8.23 25.76
C GLY A 65 -1.96 -7.82 25.66
N VAL A 66 -2.31 -6.96 24.70
CA VAL A 66 -3.67 -6.48 24.48
C VAL A 66 -4.47 -7.46 23.61
N ILE A 67 -3.87 -7.95 22.52
CA ILE A 67 -4.58 -8.75 21.51
C ILE A 67 -4.38 -10.27 21.70
N GLY A 68 -3.52 -10.69 22.62
CA GLY A 68 -3.37 -12.09 23.05
C GLY A 68 -3.07 -13.02 21.87
N ALA A 69 -3.89 -14.06 21.69
CA ALA A 69 -3.70 -15.08 20.65
C ALA A 69 -3.58 -14.52 19.21
N ILE A 70 -4.11 -13.31 18.94
CA ILE A 70 -3.92 -12.66 17.63
C ILE A 70 -2.45 -12.35 17.36
N ALA A 71 -1.68 -11.97 18.38
CA ALA A 71 -0.26 -11.66 18.25
C ALA A 71 0.59 -12.88 17.91
N GLU A 72 0.14 -14.07 18.29
CA GLU A 72 0.81 -15.34 18.01
C GLU A 72 0.56 -15.84 16.58
N ALA A 73 -0.38 -15.22 15.85
CA ALA A 73 -0.62 -15.55 14.45
C ALA A 73 0.61 -15.20 13.59
N PRO A 74 0.76 -15.83 12.40
CA PRO A 74 1.77 -15.43 11.43
C PRO A 74 1.70 -13.92 11.15
N PRO A 75 2.85 -13.25 10.90
CA PRO A 75 2.90 -11.79 10.69
C PRO A 75 1.82 -11.23 9.77
N ALA A 76 1.55 -11.91 8.65
CA ALA A 76 0.55 -11.53 7.66
C ALA A 76 -0.89 -11.52 8.18
N GLU A 77 -1.19 -12.25 9.25
CA GLU A 77 -2.54 -12.42 9.77
C GLU A 77 -2.81 -11.57 11.01
N ARG A 78 -1.77 -11.00 11.64
CA ARG A 78 -1.90 -10.25 12.90
C ARG A 78 -2.85 -9.06 12.78
N LEU A 79 -2.58 -8.11 11.89
CA LEU A 79 -3.49 -6.96 11.70
C LEU A 79 -4.83 -7.34 11.06
N PRO A 80 -4.93 -8.21 10.03
CA PRO A 80 -6.23 -8.64 9.52
C PRO A 80 -7.16 -9.24 10.58
N ARG A 81 -6.63 -10.07 11.49
CA ARG A 81 -7.40 -10.63 12.61
C ARG A 81 -7.76 -9.56 13.64
N LEU A 82 -6.84 -8.64 13.96
CA LEU A 82 -7.14 -7.50 14.83
C LEU A 82 -8.27 -6.65 14.24
N ILE A 83 -8.19 -6.31 12.95
CA ILE A 83 -9.20 -5.53 12.22
C ILE A 83 -10.57 -6.23 12.28
N ALA A 84 -10.60 -7.56 12.06
CA ALA A 84 -11.83 -8.34 12.13
C ALA A 84 -12.49 -8.31 13.52
N GLU A 85 -11.69 -8.13 14.58
CA GLU A 85 -12.14 -8.06 15.98
C GLU A 85 -12.10 -6.64 16.57
N PHE A 86 -11.91 -5.62 15.72
CA PHE A 86 -11.57 -4.28 16.17
C PHE A 86 -12.62 -3.69 17.11
N ASP A 87 -13.91 -3.80 16.80
CA ASP A 87 -14.99 -3.25 17.64
C ASP A 87 -14.97 -3.82 19.05
N ARG A 88 -14.64 -5.12 19.19
CA ARG A 88 -14.52 -5.81 20.47
C ARG A 88 -13.27 -5.38 21.24
N LEU A 89 -12.17 -5.13 20.52
CA LEU A 89 -10.87 -4.79 21.10
C LEU A 89 -10.67 -3.29 21.34
N ARG A 90 -11.46 -2.42 20.68
CA ARG A 90 -11.29 -0.97 20.68
C ARG A 90 -11.14 -0.37 22.08
N PRO A 91 -11.98 -0.70 23.09
CA PRO A 91 -11.80 -0.12 24.44
C PRO A 91 -10.45 -0.47 25.08
N ARG A 92 -9.93 -1.68 24.81
CA ARG A 92 -8.63 -2.14 25.33
C ARG A 92 -7.47 -1.48 24.57
N LEU A 93 -7.63 -1.25 23.27
CA LEU A 93 -6.65 -0.50 22.46
C LEU A 93 -6.57 0.96 22.91
N GLU A 94 -7.72 1.60 23.15
CA GLU A 94 -7.81 2.98 23.65
C GLU A 94 -7.14 3.12 25.02
N GLU A 95 -7.37 2.17 25.93
CA GLU A 95 -6.71 2.16 27.24
C GLU A 95 -5.20 1.95 27.11
N ALA A 96 -4.76 1.01 26.26
CA ALA A 96 -3.34 0.78 25.99
C ALA A 96 -2.63 2.02 25.42
N GLY A 97 -3.32 2.82 24.59
CA GLY A 97 -2.78 4.07 24.03
C GLY A 97 -2.41 5.14 25.06
N ARG A 98 -2.92 5.02 26.29
CA ARG A 98 -2.57 5.90 27.43
C ARG A 98 -1.30 5.47 28.15
N GLY A 99 -0.82 4.25 27.89
CA GLY A 99 0.39 3.71 28.48
C GLY A 99 1.68 4.25 27.88
N SER A 100 2.81 3.74 28.39
CA SER A 100 4.13 3.97 27.83
C SER A 100 4.33 3.15 26.54
N GLY A 101 5.08 3.71 25.60
CA GLY A 101 5.52 3.03 24.38
C GLY A 101 7.01 3.20 24.15
N LEU A 102 7.54 2.47 23.18
CA LEU A 102 8.91 2.66 22.69
C LEU A 102 8.96 3.93 21.82
N PRO A 103 10.05 4.70 21.83
CA PRO A 103 10.24 5.78 20.86
C PRO A 103 10.16 5.23 19.43
N LEU A 104 9.35 5.86 18.59
CA LEU A 104 9.14 5.44 17.20
C LEU A 104 10.44 5.47 16.40
N ALA A 105 11.38 6.35 16.77
CA ALA A 105 12.70 6.46 16.17
C ALA A 105 13.65 5.29 16.51
N GLU A 106 13.33 4.48 17.52
CA GLU A 106 14.14 3.35 17.97
C GLU A 106 13.65 2.00 17.42
N VAL A 107 12.51 1.98 16.72
CA VAL A 107 11.95 0.78 16.10
C VAL A 107 11.99 0.86 14.58
N ARG A 108 11.93 -0.30 13.93
CA ARG A 108 11.77 -0.38 12.47
C ARG A 108 10.32 -0.64 12.12
N LEU A 109 9.63 0.31 11.51
CA LEU A 109 8.30 0.07 10.96
C LEU A 109 8.33 -0.99 9.84
N ARG A 110 7.24 -1.76 9.76
CA ARG A 110 6.97 -2.80 8.76
C ARG A 110 5.71 -2.43 7.98
N PRO A 111 5.48 -2.99 6.79
CA PRO A 111 4.20 -2.78 6.12
C PRO A 111 3.08 -3.30 7.04
N PRO A 112 2.01 -2.52 7.27
CA PRO A 112 0.96 -2.91 8.22
C PRO A 112 0.19 -4.17 7.75
N LEU A 113 0.16 -4.41 6.44
CA LEU A 113 -0.41 -5.59 5.83
C LEU A 113 0.68 -6.22 4.95
N PRO A 114 1.57 -7.07 5.49
CA PRO A 114 2.73 -7.55 4.73
C PRO A 114 2.36 -8.55 3.63
N ARG A 115 1.16 -9.12 3.70
CA ARG A 115 0.64 -10.05 2.68
C ARG A 115 -0.89 -10.04 2.68
N PRO A 116 -1.53 -8.93 2.24
CA PRO A 116 -2.98 -8.84 2.17
C PRO A 116 -3.51 -9.94 1.24
N SER A 117 -4.73 -10.46 1.47
CA SER A 117 -5.23 -11.56 0.63
C SER A 117 -5.45 -11.14 -0.82
N LYS A 118 -5.85 -9.87 -1.02
CA LYS A 118 -6.00 -9.22 -2.33
C LYS A 118 -5.60 -7.75 -2.25
N ILE A 119 -4.98 -7.28 -3.34
CA ILE A 119 -4.75 -5.85 -3.61
C ILE A 119 -5.42 -5.55 -4.94
N PHE A 120 -6.56 -4.85 -4.91
CA PHE A 120 -7.20 -4.35 -6.11
C PHE A 120 -6.73 -2.93 -6.38
N CYS A 121 -6.20 -2.67 -7.57
CA CYS A 121 -5.72 -1.35 -7.95
C CYS A 121 -6.58 -0.80 -9.09
N CYS A 122 -7.09 0.42 -8.92
CA CYS A 122 -7.82 1.13 -9.97
C CYS A 122 -6.91 1.44 -11.17
N ILE A 123 -7.48 1.42 -12.36
CA ILE A 123 -6.83 1.88 -13.60
C ILE A 123 -7.41 3.25 -13.94
N GLY A 124 -6.60 4.31 -13.84
CA GLY A 124 -6.99 5.64 -14.32
C GLY A 124 -8.22 6.25 -13.63
N ASN A 125 -8.17 6.44 -12.31
CA ASN A 125 -9.32 6.87 -11.51
C ASN A 125 -9.25 8.35 -11.06
N TYR A 126 -8.58 9.20 -11.81
CA TYR A 126 -8.49 10.64 -11.55
C TYR A 126 -8.88 11.41 -12.79
N LYS A 127 -9.53 12.56 -12.59
CA LYS A 127 -9.98 13.44 -13.67
C LYS A 127 -8.84 14.18 -14.33
N GLU A 128 -7.66 14.22 -13.71
CA GLU A 128 -6.45 14.86 -14.26
C GLU A 128 -6.62 16.38 -14.42
N GLY A 129 -7.52 16.99 -13.63
CA GLY A 129 -7.87 18.40 -13.73
C GLY A 129 -8.58 18.80 -15.03
N VAL A 130 -9.22 17.86 -15.73
CA VAL A 130 -10.04 18.13 -16.91
C VAL A 130 -11.48 17.66 -16.73
N GLU A 131 -12.41 18.41 -17.31
CA GLU A 131 -13.83 18.01 -17.42
C GLU A 131 -14.02 17.18 -18.70
N ALA A 132 -14.31 15.89 -18.53
CA ALA A 132 -14.51 14.93 -19.62
C ALA A 132 -15.55 13.88 -19.19
N PRO A 133 -16.15 13.13 -20.13
CA PRO A 133 -17.06 12.03 -19.79
C PRO A 133 -16.41 11.03 -18.83
N MET A 134 -17.22 10.50 -17.91
CA MET A 134 -16.75 9.56 -16.89
C MET A 134 -16.20 8.29 -17.55
N GLN A 135 -14.98 7.90 -17.20
CA GLN A 135 -14.43 6.63 -17.67
C GLN A 135 -15.11 5.44 -16.98
N PRO A 136 -15.21 4.27 -17.64
CA PRO A 136 -15.59 3.06 -16.94
C PRO A 136 -14.54 2.71 -15.88
N LEU A 137 -14.98 2.46 -14.65
CA LEU A 137 -14.12 1.94 -13.60
C LEU A 137 -13.57 0.56 -13.99
N ASP A 138 -12.24 0.42 -13.93
CA ASP A 138 -11.54 -0.83 -14.17
C ASP A 138 -10.45 -1.03 -13.10
N MET A 139 -10.11 -2.30 -12.82
CA MET A 139 -9.14 -2.66 -11.80
C MET A 139 -8.32 -3.88 -12.21
N PHE A 140 -7.13 -4.00 -11.63
CA PHE A 140 -6.32 -5.21 -11.70
C PHE A 140 -5.94 -5.72 -10.32
N LEU A 141 -5.50 -6.98 -10.25
CA LEU A 141 -4.88 -7.54 -9.05
C LEU A 141 -3.38 -7.33 -9.09
N LYS A 142 -2.86 -6.68 -8.05
CA LYS A 142 -1.42 -6.62 -7.77
C LYS A 142 -1.02 -7.80 -6.88
N SER A 143 0.16 -8.37 -7.11
CA SER A 143 0.66 -9.48 -6.27
C SER A 143 0.84 -9.01 -4.83
N SER A 144 0.38 -9.81 -3.87
CA SER A 144 0.62 -9.55 -2.45
C SER A 144 2.08 -9.78 -2.05
N ASP A 145 2.85 -10.52 -2.86
CA ASP A 145 4.31 -10.67 -2.68
C ASP A 145 5.08 -9.38 -3.03
N ALA A 146 4.43 -8.43 -3.71
CA ALA A 146 5.03 -7.14 -4.03
C ALA A 146 5.17 -6.20 -2.82
N VAL A 147 4.57 -6.54 -1.68
CA VAL A 147 4.47 -5.62 -0.54
C VAL A 147 5.80 -5.47 0.19
N ILE A 148 6.19 -4.20 0.37
CA ILE A 148 7.26 -3.76 1.26
C ILE A 148 6.78 -2.57 2.08
N GLY A 149 7.46 -2.24 3.18
CA GLY A 149 7.09 -1.15 4.07
C GLY A 149 8.07 0.01 4.07
N PRO A 150 7.97 0.88 5.08
CA PRO A 150 8.90 2.00 5.27
C PRO A 150 10.36 1.56 5.35
N ASP A 151 11.23 2.35 4.74
CA ASP A 151 12.69 2.17 4.67
C ASP A 151 13.17 0.88 3.97
N ASP A 152 12.26 0.09 3.38
CA ASP A 152 12.59 -1.02 2.49
C ASP A 152 13.02 -0.50 1.09
N THR A 153 13.40 -1.43 0.20
CA THR A 153 13.96 -1.14 -1.12
C THR A 153 13.06 -1.69 -2.22
N VAL A 154 12.72 -0.84 -3.19
CA VAL A 154 12.13 -1.20 -4.48
C VAL A 154 13.26 -1.71 -5.38
N GLU A 155 13.19 -2.97 -5.78
CA GLU A 155 14.14 -3.62 -6.67
C GLU A 155 13.61 -3.57 -8.12
N LEU A 156 14.29 -2.82 -8.99
CA LEU A 156 13.93 -2.73 -10.41
C LEU A 156 14.43 -3.98 -11.15
N PRO A 157 13.53 -4.85 -11.66
CA PRO A 157 13.94 -6.11 -12.27
C PRO A 157 14.68 -5.88 -13.59
N PRO A 158 15.59 -6.79 -14.00
CA PRO A 158 16.36 -6.71 -15.24
C PRO A 158 15.52 -7.11 -16.47
N VAL A 159 14.35 -6.48 -16.63
CA VAL A 159 13.43 -6.66 -17.75
C VAL A 159 13.54 -5.46 -18.71
N PRO A 160 13.17 -5.61 -19.99
CA PRO A 160 13.24 -4.54 -20.99
C PRO A 160 12.10 -3.51 -20.83
N ALA A 161 11.91 -2.99 -19.62
CA ALA A 161 11.01 -1.88 -19.37
C ALA A 161 11.56 -0.58 -19.97
N THR A 162 10.69 0.19 -20.60
CA THR A 162 11.06 1.49 -21.16
C THR A 162 11.31 2.52 -20.07
N ILE A 163 10.59 2.42 -18.95
CA ILE A 163 10.72 3.28 -17.76
C ILE A 163 10.04 2.62 -16.56
N PHE A 164 10.50 2.92 -15.34
CA PHE A 164 9.81 2.55 -14.10
C PHE A 164 9.25 3.81 -13.44
N HIS A 165 7.95 3.81 -13.17
CA HIS A 165 7.25 4.96 -12.60
C HIS A 165 6.86 4.75 -11.15
N HIS A 166 6.89 5.84 -10.38
CA HIS A 166 6.20 5.93 -9.09
C HIS A 166 4.75 6.41 -9.28
N GLU A 167 3.84 5.90 -8.46
CA GLU A 167 2.43 6.30 -8.47
C GLU A 167 1.97 6.41 -7.01
N ALA A 168 1.80 7.63 -6.50
CA ALA A 168 1.34 7.82 -5.13
C ALA A 168 -0.16 7.53 -5.10
N GLU A 169 -0.65 6.74 -4.15
CA GLU A 169 -2.08 6.43 -4.07
C GLU A 169 -2.59 6.40 -2.63
N LEU A 170 -3.85 6.79 -2.46
CA LEU A 170 -4.62 6.44 -1.27
C LEU A 170 -4.95 4.94 -1.33
N ALA A 171 -4.55 4.20 -0.30
CA ALA A 171 -5.00 2.83 -0.10
C ALA A 171 -6.09 2.76 0.97
N VAL A 172 -7.20 2.11 0.62
CA VAL A 172 -8.31 1.79 1.51
C VAL A 172 -8.10 0.40 2.07
N VAL A 173 -8.18 0.26 3.40
CA VAL A 173 -8.13 -1.02 4.08
C VAL A 173 -9.53 -1.46 4.43
N ILE A 174 -9.89 -2.67 4.01
CA ILE A 174 -11.19 -3.27 4.29
C ILE A 174 -11.25 -3.72 5.75
N GLY A 175 -12.35 -3.40 6.44
CA GLY A 175 -12.60 -3.73 7.84
C GLY A 175 -13.57 -4.85 8.10
N ARG A 176 -14.50 -5.06 7.17
CA ARG A 176 -15.55 -6.08 7.28
C ARG A 176 -15.81 -6.72 5.94
N ARG A 177 -16.25 -7.96 5.95
CA ARG A 177 -16.56 -8.70 4.71
C ARG A 177 -17.53 -7.91 3.84
N ALA A 178 -17.17 -7.65 2.58
CA ALA A 178 -18.00 -6.96 1.61
C ALA A 178 -18.20 -7.84 0.36
N LYS A 179 -19.47 -8.09 -0.03
CA LYS A 179 -19.81 -8.78 -1.28
C LYS A 179 -21.12 -8.20 -1.80
N ARG A 180 -21.12 -7.71 -3.05
CA ARG A 180 -22.26 -7.06 -3.68
C ARG A 180 -22.85 -5.91 -2.85
N VAL A 181 -21.96 -5.10 -2.25
CA VAL A 181 -22.33 -3.96 -1.40
C VAL A 181 -22.80 -2.81 -2.29
N ALA A 182 -23.86 -2.12 -1.88
CA ALA A 182 -24.33 -0.90 -2.54
C ALA A 182 -23.43 0.30 -2.18
N PRO A 183 -23.23 1.30 -3.06
CA PRO A 183 -22.33 2.44 -2.80
C PRO A 183 -22.62 3.20 -1.51
N ASP A 184 -23.89 3.39 -1.16
CA ASP A 184 -24.33 4.07 0.08
C ASP A 184 -24.00 3.30 1.37
N GLN A 185 -23.73 1.99 1.26
CA GLN A 185 -23.32 1.13 2.37
C GLN A 185 -21.80 0.88 2.41
N ALA A 186 -21.08 1.24 1.35
CA ALA A 186 -19.68 0.89 1.15
C ALA A 186 -18.77 1.36 2.29
N MET A 187 -18.98 2.59 2.78
CA MET A 187 -18.10 3.19 3.79
C MET A 187 -18.13 2.45 5.13
N ALA A 188 -19.21 1.72 5.46
CA ALA A 188 -19.29 0.90 6.67
C ALA A 188 -18.38 -0.34 6.62
N HIS A 189 -17.80 -0.65 5.46
CA HIS A 189 -16.83 -1.73 5.28
C HIS A 189 -15.37 -1.25 5.27
N VAL A 190 -15.14 0.07 5.34
CA VAL A 190 -13.79 0.63 5.40
C VAL A 190 -13.29 0.62 6.85
N PHE A 191 -12.14 0.00 7.09
CA PHE A 191 -11.46 0.10 8.37
C PHE A 191 -10.71 1.42 8.51
N GLY A 192 -9.98 1.78 7.46
CA GLY A 192 -9.07 2.91 7.50
C GLY A 192 -8.28 3.04 6.22
N TYR A 193 -7.23 3.84 6.29
CA TYR A 193 -6.45 4.26 5.13
C TYR A 193 -4.95 4.22 5.42
N THR A 194 -4.17 4.04 4.36
CA THR A 194 -2.70 4.06 4.41
C THR A 194 -2.14 4.64 3.12
N CYS A 195 -0.84 4.92 3.08
CA CYS A 195 -0.18 5.34 1.84
C CYS A 195 0.20 4.12 1.01
N PHE A 196 0.16 4.29 -0.30
CA PHE A 196 0.57 3.27 -1.25
C PHE A 196 1.41 3.89 -2.37
N ILE A 197 2.38 3.12 -2.87
CA ILE A 197 3.11 3.47 -4.09
C ILE A 197 2.90 2.35 -5.10
N ASP A 198 2.20 2.62 -6.21
CA ASP A 198 1.99 1.64 -7.28
C ASP A 198 3.15 1.67 -8.30
N VAL A 199 4.29 1.06 -7.93
CA VAL A 199 5.46 1.03 -8.81
C VAL A 199 5.15 0.27 -10.10
N SER A 200 5.59 0.84 -11.22
CA SER A 200 5.14 0.42 -12.55
C SER A 200 6.26 0.33 -13.56
N ALA A 201 6.54 -0.88 -14.04
CA ALA A 201 7.37 -1.11 -15.21
C ALA A 201 6.53 -0.90 -16.48
N ARG A 202 6.91 0.09 -17.30
CA ARG A 202 6.21 0.45 -18.54
C ARG A 202 6.88 -0.18 -19.76
N GLY A 203 6.13 -0.29 -20.85
CA GLY A 203 6.64 -0.86 -22.11
C GLY A 203 6.79 -2.38 -22.11
N ILE A 204 6.26 -3.08 -21.09
CA ILE A 204 6.29 -4.54 -21.00
C ILE A 204 4.88 -5.11 -20.84
N GLY A 205 4.62 -6.21 -21.55
CA GLY A 205 3.35 -6.93 -21.49
C GLY A 205 2.13 -6.11 -21.96
N GLN A 206 0.99 -6.78 -22.09
CA GLN A 206 -0.29 -6.13 -22.43
C GLN A 206 -1.24 -6.02 -21.24
N ARG A 207 -0.94 -6.73 -20.13
CA ARG A 207 -1.80 -6.79 -18.93
C ARG A 207 -1.10 -6.12 -17.76
N SER A 208 -1.85 -5.36 -16.96
CA SER A 208 -1.33 -4.60 -15.82
C SER A 208 -0.47 -5.44 -14.88
N PHE A 209 -0.85 -6.69 -14.60
CA PHE A 209 -0.09 -7.62 -13.76
C PHE A 209 1.40 -7.70 -14.14
N ILE A 210 1.73 -7.76 -15.44
CA ILE A 210 3.12 -7.92 -15.91
C ILE A 210 3.99 -6.71 -15.56
N GLY A 211 3.43 -5.50 -15.60
CA GLY A 211 4.15 -4.27 -15.28
C GLY A 211 4.06 -3.85 -13.80
N LYS A 212 3.09 -4.39 -13.07
CA LYS A 212 2.69 -3.89 -11.74
C LYS A 212 2.97 -4.88 -10.61
N SER A 213 3.25 -6.16 -10.86
CA SER A 213 3.26 -7.19 -9.81
C SER A 213 4.62 -7.83 -9.52
N PHE A 214 5.72 -7.21 -9.93
CA PHE A 214 7.04 -7.65 -9.45
C PHE A 214 7.13 -7.52 -7.93
N ASP A 215 7.96 -8.37 -7.32
CA ASP A 215 8.32 -8.23 -5.91
C ASP A 215 8.76 -6.78 -5.63
N THR A 216 8.48 -6.27 -4.43
CA THR A 216 8.76 -4.89 -3.98
C THR A 216 8.00 -3.75 -4.67
N PHE A 217 7.13 -4.00 -5.66
CA PHE A 217 6.41 -2.94 -6.37
C PHE A 217 5.19 -2.37 -5.63
N ALA A 218 4.87 -2.87 -4.44
CA ALA A 218 3.73 -2.43 -3.62
C ALA A 218 4.15 -1.84 -2.25
N PRO A 219 5.00 -0.78 -2.18
CA PRO A 219 5.20 -0.06 -0.93
C PRO A 219 3.88 0.34 -0.27
N LEU A 220 3.67 -0.07 0.98
CA LEU A 220 2.42 0.11 1.73
C LEU A 220 2.73 0.51 3.19
N GLY A 221 2.18 1.63 3.67
CA GLY A 221 2.44 2.09 5.04
C GLY A 221 2.30 3.61 5.24
N PRO A 222 2.91 4.18 6.30
CA PRO A 222 3.70 3.51 7.35
C PRO A 222 2.87 2.72 8.37
N TRP A 223 1.57 3.01 8.44
CA TRP A 223 0.58 2.43 9.35
C TRP A 223 -0.81 2.59 8.74
N ILE A 224 -1.82 2.00 9.37
CA ILE A 224 -3.22 2.21 9.02
C ILE A 224 -3.82 3.22 9.99
N VAL A 225 -4.40 4.31 9.46
CA VAL A 225 -5.18 5.27 10.25
C VAL A 225 -6.65 4.92 10.10
N THR A 226 -7.38 4.79 11.23
CA THR A 226 -8.80 4.40 11.19
C THR A 226 -9.66 5.45 10.50
N ALA A 227 -10.77 5.00 9.91
CA ALA A 227 -11.61 5.85 9.06
C ALA A 227 -12.19 7.07 9.80
N ASP A 228 -12.51 6.92 11.09
CA ASP A 228 -13.00 7.99 11.96
C ASP A 228 -11.97 9.11 12.19
N GLU A 229 -10.68 8.79 12.17
CA GLU A 229 -9.60 9.75 12.36
C GLU A 229 -9.25 10.49 11.05
N VAL A 230 -9.43 9.83 9.90
CA VAL A 230 -9.21 10.43 8.57
C VAL A 230 -10.39 11.29 8.11
N GLY A 231 -11.62 11.04 8.58
CA GLY A 231 -12.79 11.82 8.17
C GLY A 231 -13.17 11.59 6.71
N ASP A 232 -13.29 12.65 5.91
CA ASP A 232 -13.68 12.55 4.49
C ASP A 232 -12.48 12.12 3.61
N PRO A 233 -12.45 10.89 3.08
CA PRO A 233 -11.34 10.40 2.25
C PRO A 233 -11.25 11.07 0.87
N GLN A 234 -12.28 11.80 0.44
CA GLN A 234 -12.24 12.60 -0.78
C GLN A 234 -11.66 14.00 -0.53
N ARG A 235 -11.14 14.27 0.67
CA ARG A 235 -10.55 15.56 1.04
C ARG A 235 -9.14 15.46 1.61
N LEU A 236 -8.27 14.71 0.94
CA LEU A 236 -6.89 14.50 1.37
C LEU A 236 -5.92 14.98 0.28
N ARG A 237 -4.93 15.77 0.66
CA ARG A 237 -3.80 16.08 -0.20
C ARG A 237 -2.82 14.90 -0.25
N VAL A 238 -2.43 14.50 -1.45
CA VAL A 238 -1.44 13.45 -1.74
C VAL A 238 -0.20 14.08 -2.34
N ARG A 239 0.96 13.80 -1.77
CA ARG A 239 2.25 14.29 -2.25
C ARG A 239 3.28 13.17 -2.36
N LEU A 240 4.16 13.28 -3.33
CA LEU A 240 5.31 12.40 -3.46
C LEU A 240 6.53 13.17 -3.94
N TRP A 241 7.69 12.82 -3.38
CA TRP A 241 8.99 13.36 -3.74
C TRP A 241 9.93 12.25 -4.17
N VAL A 242 10.86 12.59 -5.06
CA VAL A 242 12.03 11.75 -5.41
C VAL A 242 13.28 12.58 -5.18
N ASP A 243 14.16 12.13 -4.29
CA ASP A 243 15.32 12.89 -3.79
C ASP A 243 14.95 14.32 -3.32
N GLY A 244 13.82 14.45 -2.62
CA GLY A 244 13.31 15.74 -2.15
C GLY A 244 12.70 16.64 -3.23
N GLN A 245 12.71 16.25 -4.50
CA GLN A 245 12.03 16.97 -5.58
C GLN A 245 10.57 16.57 -5.64
N LEU A 246 9.66 17.54 -5.49
CA LEU A 246 8.22 17.29 -5.56
C LEU A 246 7.85 16.78 -6.97
N ARG A 247 7.12 15.66 -7.02
CA ARG A 247 6.62 15.02 -8.24
C ARG A 247 5.09 15.05 -8.27
N HIS A 248 4.44 14.40 -7.30
CA HIS A 248 2.99 14.48 -7.12
C HIS A 248 2.61 15.57 -6.12
N ASP A 249 1.56 16.30 -6.46
CA ASP A 249 0.83 17.19 -5.57
C ASP A 249 -0.61 17.34 -6.08
N TYR A 250 -1.51 16.52 -5.55
CA TYR A 250 -2.91 16.52 -5.97
C TYR A 250 -3.83 16.21 -4.79
N HIS A 251 -5.14 16.25 -5.02
CA HIS A 251 -6.14 16.06 -3.98
C HIS A 251 -7.10 14.94 -4.34
N THR A 252 -7.52 14.13 -3.36
CA THR A 252 -8.41 12.98 -3.59
C THR A 252 -9.82 13.37 -4.01
N SER A 253 -10.17 14.66 -4.03
CA SER A 253 -11.41 15.17 -4.63
C SER A 253 -11.41 15.14 -6.15
N ASP A 254 -10.23 15.01 -6.78
CA ASP A 254 -10.08 14.82 -8.23
C ASP A 254 -10.32 13.37 -8.66
N MET A 255 -10.55 12.46 -7.70
CA MET A 255 -10.88 11.07 -7.98
C MET A 255 -12.18 11.00 -8.79
N GLU A 256 -12.16 10.23 -9.87
CA GLU A 256 -13.28 10.10 -10.80
C GLU A 256 -14.40 9.23 -10.20
N HIS A 257 -14.03 8.07 -9.67
CA HIS A 257 -14.90 7.21 -8.87
C HIS A 257 -14.50 7.29 -7.39
N PRO A 258 -15.34 7.85 -6.49
CA PRO A 258 -15.03 7.96 -5.07
C PRO A 258 -14.87 6.59 -4.41
N VAL A 259 -14.27 6.57 -3.22
CA VAL A 259 -13.97 5.33 -2.46
C VAL A 259 -15.18 4.40 -2.32
N ALA A 260 -16.37 4.97 -2.10
CA ALA A 260 -17.62 4.23 -1.99
C ALA A 260 -17.95 3.44 -3.27
N GLU A 261 -17.77 4.04 -4.44
CA GLU A 261 -18.00 3.40 -5.74
C GLU A 261 -16.95 2.34 -6.03
N VAL A 262 -15.67 2.64 -5.76
CA VAL A 262 -14.56 1.69 -5.94
C VAL A 262 -14.79 0.42 -5.13
N LEU A 263 -15.14 0.55 -3.85
CA LEU A 263 -15.43 -0.60 -2.99
C LEU A 263 -16.68 -1.36 -3.46
N ALA A 264 -17.77 -0.64 -3.75
CA ALA A 264 -19.00 -1.27 -4.23
C ALA A 264 -18.74 -2.09 -5.48
N TRP A 265 -18.05 -1.53 -6.48
CA TRP A 265 -17.70 -2.19 -7.73
C TRP A 265 -16.80 -3.42 -7.48
N ALA A 266 -15.71 -3.27 -6.72
CA ALA A 266 -14.80 -4.38 -6.41
C ALA A 266 -15.55 -5.54 -5.72
N SER A 267 -16.51 -5.21 -4.85
CA SER A 267 -17.33 -6.19 -4.13
C SER A 267 -18.33 -6.95 -5.04
N GLN A 268 -18.70 -6.39 -6.20
CA GLN A 268 -19.51 -7.12 -7.19
C GLN A 268 -18.71 -8.26 -7.80
N VAL A 269 -17.43 -8.01 -8.09
CA VAL A 269 -16.50 -8.98 -8.70
C VAL A 269 -16.09 -10.05 -7.68
N ALA A 270 -15.47 -9.66 -6.55
CA ALA A 270 -14.95 -10.57 -5.54
C ALA A 270 -15.45 -10.24 -4.14
N ALA A 271 -15.45 -11.21 -3.23
CA ALA A 271 -15.66 -10.88 -1.81
C ALA A 271 -14.38 -10.22 -1.26
N LEU A 272 -14.55 -9.11 -0.55
CA LEU A 272 -13.50 -8.42 0.18
C LEU A 272 -13.55 -8.84 1.65
N PHE A 273 -12.41 -8.88 2.32
CA PHE A 273 -12.23 -9.33 3.69
C PHE A 273 -11.37 -8.36 4.51
N PRO A 274 -11.46 -8.39 5.85
CA PRO A 274 -10.59 -7.59 6.72
C PRO A 274 -9.11 -7.69 6.31
N GLY A 275 -8.48 -6.54 6.10
CA GLY A 275 -7.08 -6.44 5.65
C GLY A 275 -6.85 -6.55 4.14
N ASP A 276 -7.89 -6.71 3.31
CA ASP A 276 -7.76 -6.48 1.88
C ASP A 276 -7.53 -5.00 1.58
N VAL A 277 -6.84 -4.73 0.47
CA VAL A 277 -6.45 -3.37 0.07
C VAL A 277 -7.11 -3.01 -1.25
N LEU A 278 -7.69 -1.81 -1.31
CA LEU A 278 -8.09 -1.15 -2.55
C LEU A 278 -7.19 0.07 -2.76
N ALA A 279 -6.33 0.05 -3.78
CA ALA A 279 -5.51 1.19 -4.18
C ALA A 279 -6.31 2.01 -5.20
N CYS A 280 -6.55 3.29 -4.88
CA CYS A 280 -7.55 4.11 -5.56
C CYS A 280 -7.08 4.75 -6.87
N GLY A 281 -5.90 4.40 -7.37
CA GLY A 281 -5.26 5.04 -8.52
C GLY A 281 -4.48 6.28 -8.13
N THR A 282 -3.75 6.82 -9.11
CA THR A 282 -3.01 8.08 -9.03
C THR A 282 -3.51 9.09 -10.07
N ASN A 283 -3.30 10.36 -9.79
CA ASN A 283 -3.30 11.40 -10.82
C ASN A 283 -1.97 11.29 -11.61
N HIS A 284 -2.03 11.32 -12.94
CA HIS A 284 -0.87 11.08 -13.81
C HIS A 284 -0.02 12.33 -14.07
N GLN A 285 -0.49 13.52 -13.66
CA GLN A 285 0.18 14.78 -13.97
C GLN A 285 1.50 15.02 -13.23
N GLY A 286 1.86 14.16 -12.28
CA GLY A 286 3.16 14.24 -11.62
C GLY A 286 3.90 12.91 -11.53
N ILE A 287 3.50 11.90 -12.32
CA ILE A 287 4.22 10.64 -12.41
C ILE A 287 5.59 10.91 -13.04
N GLY A 288 6.62 10.23 -12.57
CA GLY A 288 7.96 10.31 -13.14
C GLY A 288 8.77 9.05 -12.88
N PRO A 289 9.99 8.97 -13.46
CA PRO A 289 10.88 7.84 -13.25
C PRO A 289 11.32 7.70 -11.80
N VAL A 290 11.54 6.44 -11.41
CA VAL A 290 12.37 6.06 -10.28
C VAL A 290 13.57 5.25 -10.80
N GLN A 291 14.74 5.47 -10.20
CA GLN A 291 15.97 4.83 -10.64
C GLN A 291 16.93 4.57 -9.48
N ASP A 292 17.96 3.78 -9.75
CA ASP A 292 18.96 3.36 -8.77
C ASP A 292 19.49 4.48 -7.88
N GLY A 293 19.53 4.22 -6.57
CA GLY A 293 20.07 5.12 -5.55
C GLY A 293 19.11 6.21 -5.10
N GLU A 294 17.95 6.36 -5.73
CA GLU A 294 16.99 7.41 -5.35
C GLU A 294 16.16 7.03 -4.12
N LEU A 295 15.73 8.08 -3.40
CA LEU A 295 14.80 7.98 -2.28
C LEU A 295 13.43 8.50 -2.70
N VAL A 296 12.41 7.65 -2.63
CA VAL A 296 11.02 8.00 -2.93
C VAL A 296 10.26 8.17 -1.63
N GLU A 297 9.59 9.30 -1.45
CA GLU A 297 8.82 9.62 -0.25
C GLU A 297 7.37 9.92 -0.62
N VAL A 298 6.41 9.26 0.03
CA VAL A 298 4.98 9.52 -0.15
C VAL A 298 4.38 10.04 1.15
N GLU A 299 3.51 11.04 1.05
CA GLU A 299 2.77 11.61 2.17
C GLU A 299 1.31 11.81 1.77
N ILE A 300 0.40 11.36 2.63
CA ILE A 300 -1.02 11.67 2.53
C ILE A 300 -1.45 12.40 3.80
N GLU A 301 -2.09 13.55 3.60
CA GLU A 301 -2.65 14.36 4.67
C GLU A 301 -3.50 13.50 5.64
N ARG A 302 -3.34 13.73 6.95
CA ARG A 302 -4.00 13.00 8.06
C ARG A 302 -3.69 11.50 8.16
N ILE A 303 -2.93 10.92 7.21
CA ILE A 303 -2.50 9.53 7.27
C ILE A 303 -1.05 9.45 7.78
N GLY A 304 -0.11 10.03 7.06
CA GLY A 304 1.30 10.00 7.41
C GLY A 304 2.22 10.00 6.21
N ARG A 305 3.51 9.79 6.46
CA ARG A 305 4.57 9.76 5.46
C ARG A 305 5.40 8.50 5.60
N MET A 306 5.81 7.93 4.47
CA MET A 306 6.82 6.88 4.43
C MET A 306 7.78 7.12 3.27
N ARG A 307 8.91 6.41 3.30
CA ARG A 307 9.90 6.44 2.23
C ARG A 307 10.39 5.05 1.90
N VAL A 308 10.85 4.86 0.67
CA VAL A 308 11.52 3.65 0.18
C VAL A 308 12.73 4.04 -0.66
N ARG A 309 13.72 3.15 -0.71
CA ARG A 309 14.88 3.30 -1.59
C ARG A 309 14.63 2.58 -2.90
N VAL A 310 15.40 2.91 -3.93
CA VAL A 310 15.32 2.25 -5.24
C VAL A 310 16.68 1.66 -5.58
N GLN A 311 16.69 0.40 -6.03
CA GLN A 311 17.88 -0.28 -6.51
C GLN A 311 17.62 -0.83 -7.91
N ASP A 312 18.53 -0.56 -8.85
CA ASP A 312 18.50 -1.17 -10.18
C ASP A 312 19.84 -1.83 -10.49
N PRO A 313 19.91 -3.18 -10.55
CA PRO A 313 21.15 -3.87 -10.88
C PRO A 313 21.69 -3.51 -12.28
N LEU A 314 20.85 -2.99 -13.18
CA LEU A 314 21.27 -2.52 -14.50
C LEU A 314 21.70 -1.04 -14.53
N GLN A 315 21.57 -0.34 -13.39
CA GLN A 315 21.89 1.09 -13.24
C GLN A 315 21.30 1.96 -14.37
N ARG A 316 20.08 1.65 -14.83
CA ARG A 316 19.43 2.43 -15.89
C ARG A 316 19.12 3.83 -15.39
N ARG A 317 19.08 4.79 -16.32
CA ARG A 317 18.81 6.19 -16.03
C ARG A 317 17.80 6.77 -16.99
N TRP A 318 16.92 7.61 -16.46
CA TRP A 318 15.92 8.39 -17.20
C TRP A 318 16.06 9.87 -16.82
N PRO A 319 15.54 10.79 -17.67
CA PRO A 319 15.45 12.20 -17.29
C PRO A 319 14.71 12.35 -15.96
N LYS A 320 15.36 12.95 -14.96
CA LYS A 320 14.72 13.24 -13.68
C LYS A 320 13.63 14.29 -13.91
N GLY A 321 12.44 14.07 -13.39
CA GLY A 321 11.33 14.96 -13.70
C GLY A 321 9.99 14.32 -13.45
N VAL A 322 8.96 15.08 -13.79
CA VAL A 322 7.67 14.52 -14.22
C VAL A 322 7.85 14.02 -15.66
N ASP A 323 7.25 12.88 -15.97
CA ASP A 323 7.09 12.41 -17.35
C ASP A 323 5.97 13.23 -18.02
N GLU A 324 6.34 14.36 -18.62
CA GLU A 324 5.41 15.27 -19.30
C GLU A 324 4.73 14.63 -20.51
N GLU A 325 5.37 13.64 -21.16
CA GLU A 325 4.78 12.91 -22.27
C GLU A 325 3.63 12.04 -21.78
N MET A 326 3.84 11.29 -20.70
CA MET A 326 2.78 10.52 -20.04
C MET A 326 1.63 11.43 -19.60
N ALA A 327 1.94 12.50 -18.88
CA ALA A 327 0.94 13.43 -18.35
C ALA A 327 0.04 14.00 -19.47
N ARG A 328 0.66 14.45 -20.56
CA ARG A 328 -0.04 14.96 -21.75
C ARG A 328 -0.87 13.88 -22.42
N ARG A 329 -0.30 12.70 -22.68
CA ARG A 329 -1.00 11.59 -23.35
C ARG A 329 -2.25 11.16 -22.57
N VAL A 330 -2.15 11.03 -21.25
CA VAL A 330 -3.30 10.67 -20.41
C VAL A 330 -4.38 11.75 -20.49
N ARG A 331 -4.01 13.03 -20.38
CA ARG A 331 -4.96 14.14 -20.47
C ARG A 331 -5.64 14.22 -21.85
N GLU A 332 -4.89 14.11 -22.94
CA GLU A 332 -5.42 14.08 -24.30
C GLU A 332 -6.36 12.89 -24.52
N ALA A 333 -6.00 11.70 -24.01
CA ALA A 333 -6.85 10.51 -24.09
C ALA A 333 -8.16 10.66 -23.31
N ARG A 334 -8.18 11.43 -22.21
CA ARG A 334 -9.42 11.79 -21.49
C ARG A 334 -10.30 12.70 -22.35
N LEU A 335 -9.73 13.76 -22.92
CA LEU A 335 -10.46 14.75 -23.72
C LEU A 335 -10.99 14.20 -25.06
N ALA A 336 -10.29 13.23 -25.66
CA ALA A 336 -10.65 12.65 -26.96
C ALA A 336 -11.83 11.67 -26.90
N ARG A 337 -12.25 11.22 -25.70
CA ARG A 337 -13.42 10.34 -25.55
C ARG A 337 -14.68 11.19 -25.71
N ASN A 338 -15.31 11.09 -26.87
CA ASN A 338 -16.62 11.68 -27.09
C ASN A 338 -17.66 11.06 -26.12
N PRO A 339 -18.60 11.87 -25.59
CA PRO A 339 -19.67 11.41 -24.71
C PRO A 339 -20.58 10.37 -25.34
#